data_AF-A0A7W5ASF5-F1
#
_entry.id   AF-A0A7W5ASF5-F1
#
_cell.length_a   1.000
_cell.length_b   1.000
_cell.length_c   1.000
_cell.angle_alpha   90.00
_cell.angle_beta   90.00
_cell.angle_gamma   90.00
#
_symmetry.space_group_name_H-M   'P 1'
#
loop_
_entity.id
_entity.type
_entity.pdbx_description
1 polymer ?
#
loop_
_entity_poly.entity_id
_entity_poly.type
_entity_poly.pdbx_seq_one_letter_code
_entity_poly.pdbx_strand_id
1 'polypeptide(L)'
;MTTPTAPAQPGWFTRERYGTPAAVGVSALAFLGLLIFAGFTLFEGSHMMSNHCFDATDQIVCPIDGPDWIRPVPGWAVLLGLLAGLAGSAAGRPLRRPGLIAGFVWVTVALILTRVFG
;
A
#
# COMPACT_ATOMS: atom_id res chain seq x y z
N MET A 1 29.67 29.02 34.97
CA MET A 1 29.36 27.74 34.32
C MET A 1 27.96 27.84 33.74
N THR A 2 27.85 28.05 32.43
CA THR A 2 26.57 28.05 31.72
C THR A 2 26.28 26.61 31.27
N THR A 3 25.28 25.98 31.87
CA THR A 3 24.79 24.67 31.46
C THR A 3 24.38 24.72 29.99
N PRO A 4 24.88 23.84 29.11
CA PRO A 4 24.45 23.82 27.72
C PRO A 4 22.99 23.37 27.68
N THR A 5 22.09 24.29 27.34
CA THR A 5 20.68 23.99 27.07
C THR A 5 20.64 23.08 25.86
N ALA A 6 20.23 21.83 26.07
CA ALA A 6 20.03 20.88 24.97
C ALA A 6 19.07 21.49 23.94
N PRO A 7 19.37 21.37 22.63
CA PRO A 7 18.49 21.94 21.60
C PRO A 7 17.10 21.31 21.74
N ALA A 8 16.07 22.17 21.82
CA ALA A 8 14.68 21.75 21.78
C ALA A 8 14.47 20.92 20.51
N GLN A 9 14.24 19.61 20.68
CA GLN A 9 14.02 18.73 19.53
C GLN A 9 12.80 19.25 18.74
N PRO A 10 12.90 19.37 17.40
CA PRO A 10 11.81 19.87 16.56
C PRO A 10 10.55 19.01 16.77
N GLY A 11 9.57 19.59 17.47
CA GLY A 11 8.45 18.90 18.11
C GLY A 11 7.32 18.43 17.20
N TRP A 12 7.61 17.98 15.97
CA TRP A 12 6.57 17.39 15.12
C TRP A 12 6.12 16.01 15.63
N PHE A 13 7.00 15.32 16.37
CA PHE A 13 6.74 14.03 16.98
C PHE A 13 6.43 14.20 18.48
N THR A 14 5.14 14.29 18.84
CA THR A 14 4.71 14.30 20.24
C THR A 14 4.27 12.91 20.68
N ARG A 15 4.60 12.55 21.93
CA ARG A 15 4.20 11.26 22.54
C ARG A 15 2.68 11.13 22.63
N GLU A 16 1.96 12.24 22.71
CA GLU A 16 0.49 12.30 22.66
C GLU A 16 -0.05 11.92 21.27
N ARG A 17 0.57 12.43 20.19
CA ARG A 17 0.15 12.16 18.82
C ARG A 17 0.50 10.75 18.35
N TYR A 18 1.67 10.23 18.74
CA TYR A 18 2.19 8.97 18.19
C TYR A 18 2.25 7.80 19.19
N GLY A 19 2.09 8.08 20.48
CA GLY A 19 2.08 7.07 21.54
C GLY A 19 3.49 6.60 21.94
N THR A 20 3.55 5.36 22.45
CA THR A 20 4.80 4.74 22.87
C THR A 20 5.63 4.32 21.65
N PRO A 21 6.97 4.24 21.77
CA PRO A 21 7.83 3.77 20.69
C PRO A 21 7.45 2.35 20.20
N ALA A 22 6.96 1.48 21.09
CA ALA A 22 6.43 0.18 20.73
C ALA A 22 5.22 0.27 19.78
N ALA A 23 4.27 1.19 20.04
CA ALA A 23 3.11 1.39 19.18
C ALA A 23 3.50 1.93 17.79
N VAL A 24 4.55 2.74 17.73
CA VAL A 24 5.12 3.25 16.47
C VAL A 24 5.80 2.12 15.71
N GLY A 25 6.60 1.29 16.39
CA GLY A 25 7.25 0.12 15.80
C GLY A 25 6.26 -0.87 15.20
N VAL A 26 5.19 -1.21 15.93
CA VAL A 26 4.12 -2.09 15.42
C VAL A 26 3.44 -1.50 14.18
N SER A 27 3.23 -0.19 14.15
CA SER A 27 2.58 0.48 13.01
C SER A 27 3.50 0.54 11.78
N ALA A 28 4.81 0.70 11.99
CA ALA A 28 5.81 0.63 10.93
C ALA A 28 5.89 -0.79 10.34
N LEU A 29 5.88 -1.82 11.18
CA LEU A 29 5.82 -3.21 10.73
C LEU A 29 4.53 -3.52 9.96
N ALA A 30 3.39 -3.01 10.43
CA ALA A 30 2.12 -3.16 9.73
C ALA A 30 2.13 -2.48 8.35
N PHE A 31 2.72 -1.28 8.26
CA PHE A 31 2.87 -0.59 6.97
C PHE A 31 3.88 -1.31 6.04
N LEU A 32 4.96 -1.86 6.58
CA LEU A 32 5.90 -2.68 5.81
C LEU A 32 5.20 -3.94 5.26
N GLY A 33 4.39 -4.61 6.08
CA GLY A 33 3.55 -5.72 5.63
C GLY A 33 2.58 -5.31 4.52
N LEU A 34 1.97 -4.12 4.64
CA LEU A 34 1.12 -3.56 3.59
C LEU A 34 1.88 -3.30 2.28
N LEU A 35 3.11 -2.79 2.35
CA LEU A 35 3.98 -2.58 1.17
C LEU A 35 4.31 -3.90 0.48
N ILE A 36 4.67 -4.93 1.25
CA ILE A 36 4.98 -6.26 0.70
C ILE A 36 3.73 -6.84 0.04
N PHE A 37 2.57 -6.74 0.70
CA PHE A 37 1.30 -7.23 0.16
C PHE A 37 0.84 -6.48 -1.09
N ALA A 38 1.05 -5.16 -1.13
CA ALA A 38 0.82 -4.34 -2.32
C ALA A 38 1.72 -4.76 -3.48
N GLY A 39 3.02 -4.97 -3.21
CA GLY A 39 3.97 -5.45 -4.22
C GLY A 39 3.58 -6.83 -4.77
N PHE A 40 3.21 -7.77 -3.91
CA PHE A 40 2.71 -9.08 -4.32
C PHE A 40 1.46 -8.98 -5.21
N THR A 41 0.51 -8.14 -4.81
CA THR A 41 -0.74 -7.93 -5.57
C THR A 41 -0.49 -7.34 -6.96
N LEU A 42 0.42 -6.38 -7.07
CA LEU A 42 0.83 -5.80 -8.37
C LEU A 42 1.59 -6.80 -9.22
N PHE A 43 2.48 -7.60 -8.63
CA PHE A 43 3.24 -8.63 -9.32
C PHE A 43 2.32 -9.69 -9.92
N GLU A 44 1.39 -10.23 -9.13
CA GLU A 44 0.33 -11.13 -9.60
C GLU A 44 -0.51 -10.52 -10.73
N GLY A 45 -0.91 -9.25 -10.60
CA GLY A 45 -1.63 -8.54 -11.66
C GLY A 45 -0.84 -8.41 -12.96
N SER A 46 0.48 -8.17 -12.88
CA SER A 46 1.33 -8.08 -14.06
C SER A 46 1.51 -9.41 -14.79
N HIS A 47 1.48 -10.54 -14.07
CA HIS A 47 1.57 -11.88 -14.68
C HIS A 47 0.36 -12.23 -15.56
N MET A 48 -0.83 -11.76 -15.19
CA MET A 48 -2.04 -11.94 -16.00
C MET A 48 -2.01 -11.07 -17.27
N MET A 49 -1.32 -9.92 -17.25
CA MET A 49 -1.15 -9.07 -18.43
C MET A 49 -0.09 -9.58 -19.41
N SER A 50 0.96 -10.27 -18.94
CA SER A 50 2.09 -10.69 -19.79
C SER A 50 1.89 -12.04 -20.48
N ASN A 51 1.17 -12.99 -19.87
CA ASN A 51 1.07 -14.36 -20.41
C ASN A 51 -0.05 -14.54 -21.44
N HIS A 52 -0.99 -13.61 -21.54
CA HIS A 52 -2.03 -13.65 -22.58
C HIS A 52 -1.61 -13.03 -23.92
N CYS A 53 -0.42 -12.45 -24.00
CA CYS A 53 0.02 -11.76 -25.21
C CYS A 53 0.81 -12.62 -26.19
N PHE A 54 1.14 -13.87 -25.89
CA PHE A 54 1.87 -14.73 -26.83
C PHE A 54 0.95 -15.84 -27.35
N ASP A 55 0.67 -15.81 -28.65
CA ASP A 55 0.03 -16.95 -29.33
C ASP A 55 1.02 -18.13 -29.43
N ALA A 56 0.55 -19.35 -29.72
CA ALA A 56 1.35 -20.56 -29.93
C ALA A 56 2.39 -20.44 -31.07
N THR A 57 2.43 -19.30 -31.75
CA THR A 57 3.35 -18.91 -32.82
C THR A 57 4.38 -17.85 -32.40
N ASP A 58 4.53 -17.53 -31.11
CA ASP A 58 5.41 -16.48 -30.56
C ASP A 58 5.11 -15.04 -31.05
N GLN A 59 3.94 -14.80 -31.66
CA GLN A 59 3.49 -13.45 -31.97
C GLN A 59 2.85 -12.77 -30.77
N ILE A 60 3.18 -11.47 -30.59
CA ILE A 60 2.57 -10.61 -29.57
C ILE A 60 1.13 -10.28 -30.01
N VAL A 61 0.16 -11.11 -29.64
CA VAL A 61 -1.28 -10.89 -29.82
C VAL A 61 -1.92 -10.80 -28.45
N CYS A 62 -2.08 -9.58 -27.93
CA CYS A 62 -2.82 -9.36 -26.70
C CYS A 62 -4.33 -9.40 -27.01
N PRO A 63 -5.11 -10.35 -26.50
CA PRO A 63 -6.55 -10.36 -26.70
C PRO A 63 -7.15 -9.09 -26.06
N ILE A 64 -7.92 -8.38 -26.88
CA ILE A 64 -8.74 -7.20 -26.54
C ILE A 64 -10.05 -7.64 -25.85
N ASP A 65 -10.30 -8.95 -25.74
CA ASP A 65 -11.61 -9.48 -25.32
C ASP A 65 -11.82 -9.55 -23.80
N GLY A 66 -10.87 -9.06 -23.00
CA GLY A 66 -11.10 -8.76 -21.59
C GLY A 66 -11.66 -7.33 -21.45
N PRO A 67 -12.52 -7.03 -20.46
CA PRO A 67 -12.96 -5.65 -20.22
C PRO A 67 -11.75 -4.74 -19.95
N ASP A 68 -11.24 -4.08 -20.98
CA ASP A 68 -10.03 -3.24 -20.94
C ASP A 68 -10.13 -2.11 -19.89
N TRP A 69 -11.34 -1.74 -19.49
CA TRP A 69 -11.61 -0.78 -18.43
C TRP A 69 -11.30 -1.31 -17.02
N ILE A 70 -11.20 -2.64 -16.81
CA ILE A 70 -10.85 -3.25 -15.52
C ILE A 70 -9.33 -3.38 -15.35
N ARG A 71 -8.55 -3.39 -16.43
CA ARG A 71 -7.08 -3.50 -16.38
C ARG A 71 -6.36 -2.45 -15.50
N PRO A 72 -6.74 -1.16 -15.46
CA PRO A 72 -6.14 -0.21 -14.54
C PRO A 72 -6.64 -0.36 -13.09
N VAL A 73 -7.68 -1.16 -12.84
CA VAL A 73 -8.38 -1.25 -11.56
C VAL A 73 -7.54 -1.74 -10.38
N PRO A 74 -6.74 -2.80 -10.54
CA PRO A 74 -5.88 -3.27 -9.47
C PRO A 74 -4.83 -2.23 -9.07
N GLY A 75 -4.25 -1.52 -10.04
CA GLY A 75 -3.18 -0.55 -9.80
C GLY A 75 -3.61 0.65 -8.96
N TRP A 76 -4.75 1.27 -9.31
CA TRP A 76 -5.23 2.43 -8.54
C TRP A 76 -5.72 2.03 -7.15
N ALA A 77 -6.34 0.87 -6.99
CA ALA A 77 -6.80 0.38 -5.69
C ALA A 77 -5.63 0.11 -4.75
N VAL A 78 -4.53 -0.48 -5.25
CA VAL A 78 -3.28 -0.63 -4.48
C VAL A 78 -2.70 0.73 -4.08
N LEU A 79 -2.64 1.69 -5.01
CA LEU A 79 -2.14 3.05 -4.71
C LEU A 79 -2.99 3.75 -3.64
N LEU A 80 -4.32 3.69 -3.74
CA LEU A 80 -5.21 4.25 -2.72
C LEU A 80 -5.02 3.56 -1.36
N GLY A 81 -4.80 2.24 -1.35
CA GLY A 81 -4.51 1.50 -0.13
C GLY A 81 -3.20 1.94 0.54
N LEU A 82 -2.15 2.12 -0.25
CA LEU A 82 -0.86 2.63 0.24
C LEU A 82 -0.97 4.05 0.76
N LEU A 83 -1.67 4.93 0.03
CA LEU A 83 -1.90 6.31 0.45
C LEU A 83 -2.71 6.38 1.75
N ALA A 84 -3.73 5.53 1.92
CA ALA A 84 -4.50 5.44 3.16
C ALA A 84 -3.65 4.98 4.36
N GLY A 85 -2.81 3.95 4.14
CA GLY A 85 -1.87 3.46 5.16
C GLY A 85 -0.82 4.49 5.55
N LEU A 86 -0.30 5.25 4.57
CA LEU A 86 0.68 6.31 4.78
C LEU A 86 0.05 7.50 5.51
N ALA A 87 -1.12 7.96 5.05
CA ALA A 87 -1.87 9.06 5.66
C ALA A 87 -2.26 8.74 7.10
N GLY A 88 -2.72 7.52 7.39
CA GLY A 88 -2.98 7.06 8.76
C GLY A 88 -1.71 7.07 9.62
N SER A 89 -0.60 6.55 9.11
CA SER A 89 0.68 6.49 9.82
C SER A 89 1.21 7.88 10.17
N ALA A 90 1.05 8.84 9.24
CA ALA A 90 1.45 10.24 9.38
C ALA A 90 0.50 11.03 10.31
N ALA A 91 -0.81 10.80 10.24
CA ALA A 91 -1.80 11.49 11.07
C ALA A 91 -1.59 11.21 12.57
N GLY A 92 -1.19 9.98 12.92
CA GLY A 92 -1.04 9.56 14.32
C GLY A 92 -2.37 9.10 14.92
N ARG A 93 -2.49 9.09 16.25
CA ARG A 93 -3.71 8.69 16.94
C ARG A 93 -4.80 9.76 16.78
N PRO A 94 -6.08 9.37 16.66
CA PRO A 94 -6.61 8.00 16.62
C PRO A 94 -6.60 7.35 15.22
N LEU A 95 -6.25 8.11 14.17
CA LEU A 95 -6.45 7.75 12.76
C LEU A 95 -5.45 6.72 12.20
N ARG A 96 -4.37 6.43 12.93
CA ARG A 96 -3.32 5.48 12.51
C ARG A 96 -3.80 4.06 12.26
N ARG A 97 -4.54 3.48 13.21
CA ARG A 97 -5.12 2.13 13.05
C ARG A 97 -6.14 2.06 11.92
N PRO A 98 -7.17 2.92 11.87
CA PRO A 98 -8.15 2.86 10.78
C PRO A 98 -7.53 3.14 9.41
N GLY A 99 -6.51 4.00 9.31
CA GLY A 99 -5.80 4.22 8.05
C GLY A 99 -5.03 2.99 7.55
N LEU A 100 -4.36 2.25 8.45
CA LEU A 100 -3.71 0.98 8.10
C LEU A 100 -4.72 -0.11 7.72
N ILE A 101 -5.86 -0.20 8.42
CA ILE A 101 -6.93 -1.15 8.09
C ILE A 101 -7.54 -0.82 6.73
N ALA A 102 -7.87 0.45 6.48
CA ALA A 102 -8.38 0.90 5.19
C ALA A 102 -7.39 0.61 4.06
N GLY A 103 -6.09 0.83 4.32
CA GLY A 103 -5.02 0.49 3.39
C GLY A 103 -4.99 -1.00 3.04
N PHE A 104 -5.04 -1.86 4.05
CA PHE A 104 -5.10 -3.31 3.87
C PHE A 104 -6.33 -3.74 3.06
N VAL A 105 -7.52 -3.26 3.43
CA VAL A 105 -8.78 -3.58 2.74
C VAL A 105 -8.70 -3.21 1.26
N TRP A 106 -8.17 -2.03 0.92
CA TRP A 106 -8.02 -1.60 -0.47
C TRP A 106 -7.10 -2.51 -1.29
N VAL A 107 -5.96 -2.92 -0.73
CA VAL A 107 -5.04 -3.86 -1.40
C VAL A 107 -5.69 -5.24 -1.53
N THR A 108 -6.47 -5.70 -0.53
CA THR A 108 -7.21 -6.96 -0.63
C THR A 108 -8.28 -6.92 -1.71
N VAL A 109 -9.05 -5.83 -1.81
CA VAL A 109 -10.04 -5.64 -2.88
C VAL A 109 -9.35 -5.65 -4.24
N ALA A 110 -8.20 -4.98 -4.37
CA ALA A 110 -7.41 -5.02 -5.59
C ALA A 110 -7.03 -6.46 -5.99
N LEU A 111 -6.52 -7.26 -5.04
CA LEU A 111 -6.18 -8.66 -5.28
C LEU A 111 -7.39 -9.50 -5.68
N ILE A 112 -8.54 -9.32 -5.02
CA ILE A 112 -9.78 -10.02 -5.37
C ILE A 112 -10.20 -9.66 -6.80
N LEU A 113 -10.16 -8.39 -7.17
CA LEU A 113 -10.50 -7.94 -8.51
C LEU A 113 -9.55 -8.54 -9.55
N THR A 114 -8.25 -8.58 -9.27
CA THR A 114 -7.28 -9.27 -10.12
C THR A 114 -7.61 -10.75 -10.28
N ARG A 115 -8.05 -11.45 -9.23
CA ARG A 115 -8.36 -12.89 -9.30
C ARG A 115 -9.71 -13.22 -9.93
N VAL A 116 -10.68 -12.31 -9.85
CA VAL A 116 -12.04 -12.51 -10.40
C VAL A 116 -12.11 -12.09 -11.87
N PHE A 117 -11.37 -11.05 -12.26
CA PHE A 117 -11.46 -10.45 -13.59
C PHE A 117 -10.17 -10.50 -14.42
N GLY A 118 -9.06 -10.97 -13.85
CA GLY A 118 -7.78 -11.14 -14.55
C GLY A 118 -7.58 -12.53 -15.13
#